data_AF-A0A6I2Y4D3-F1
#
_entry.id   AF-A0A6I2Y4D3-F1
#
_cell.length_a   1.000
_cell.length_b   1.000
_cell.length_c   1.000
_cell.angle_alpha   90.00
_cell.angle_beta   90.00
_cell.angle_gamma   90.00
#
_symmetry.space_group_name_H-M   'P 1'
#
loop_
_entity.id
_entity.type
_entity.pdbx_description
1 polymer ?
#
loop_
_entity_poly.entity_id
_entity_poly.type
_entity_poly.pdbx_seq_one_letter_code
_entity_poly.pdbx_strand_id
1 'polypeptide(L)'
;EIDYLVEVDEPLPAHHRGDLGDVEREIGDRIAALVEPNSTLQLGIGAVPDAVLAALTGAKGLRIWTEMFSDGVLDLDRAGALDDEVPLTASFIFGSRELYDWLHLNRSVRMMRTEVTNDPGLIARQAQMTSVNAALQVDLFDQANASRVKGRIHSGFGGSTDFIVGALHSRGGRSFMALPSWHAKAKCSTIVPRVTEPVTSFQHSYVVTEQGLAACFGLSQADQARNIIHNAAHPSVRDALKESAREFGLI
;
A
#
# COMPACT_ATOMS: atom_id res chain seq x y z
N GLU A 1 -28.07 -9.22 -16.74
CA GLU A 1 -29.37 -8.87 -17.35
C GLU A 1 -29.60 -7.37 -17.14
N ILE A 2 -30.27 -6.68 -18.07
CA ILE A 2 -30.46 -5.21 -18.05
C ILE A 2 -31.95 -4.94 -18.25
N ASP A 3 -32.58 -4.24 -17.30
CA ASP A 3 -34.00 -3.85 -17.38
C ASP A 3 -34.23 -2.58 -18.22
N TYR A 4 -33.31 -1.61 -18.13
CA TYR A 4 -33.34 -0.34 -18.87
C TYR A 4 -31.94 0.05 -19.37
N LEU A 5 -31.86 0.61 -20.57
CA LEU A 5 -30.62 1.11 -21.18
C LEU A 5 -30.78 2.58 -21.57
N VAL A 6 -29.86 3.43 -21.10
CA VAL A 6 -29.76 4.84 -21.52
C VAL A 6 -28.38 5.02 -22.12
N GLU A 7 -28.33 5.41 -23.39
CA GLU A 7 -27.08 5.68 -24.11
C GLU A 7 -26.62 7.10 -23.79
N VAL A 8 -25.39 7.23 -23.30
CA VAL A 8 -24.71 8.50 -23.03
C VAL A 8 -23.28 8.39 -23.54
N ASP A 9 -22.85 9.39 -24.30
CA ASP A 9 -21.46 9.52 -24.75
C ASP A 9 -20.82 10.70 -24.01
N GLU A 10 -20.16 10.39 -22.89
CA GLU A 10 -19.43 11.36 -22.09
C GLU A 10 -18.09 10.77 -21.63
N PRO A 11 -17.04 11.60 -21.48
CA PRO A 11 -15.75 11.11 -21.04
C PRO A 11 -15.84 10.55 -19.61
N LEU A 12 -15.21 9.39 -19.40
CA LEU A 12 -15.07 8.83 -18.05
C LEU A 12 -14.31 9.80 -17.15
N PRO A 13 -14.69 9.93 -15.86
CA PRO A 13 -13.88 10.64 -14.89
C PRO A 13 -12.46 10.08 -14.87
N ALA A 14 -11.48 10.94 -15.10
CA ALA A 14 -10.08 10.57 -15.17
C ALA A 14 -9.28 11.27 -14.06
N HIS A 15 -8.22 10.61 -13.62
CA HIS A 15 -7.25 11.17 -12.70
C HIS A 15 -5.91 11.33 -13.41
N HIS A 16 -5.28 12.49 -13.22
CA HIS A 16 -3.91 12.71 -13.64
C HIS A 16 -2.99 12.48 -12.45
N ARG A 17 -1.94 11.67 -12.65
CA ARG A 17 -0.90 11.48 -11.65
C ARG A 17 -0.26 12.82 -11.31
N GLY A 18 -0.15 13.09 -10.01
CA GLY A 18 0.61 14.23 -9.51
C GLY A 18 2.11 13.97 -9.56
N ASP A 19 2.90 15.02 -9.37
CA ASP A 19 4.35 14.88 -9.25
C ASP A 19 4.72 14.12 -7.97
N LEU A 20 5.67 13.19 -8.09
CA LEU A 20 6.24 12.47 -6.95
C LEU A 20 7.28 13.35 -6.24
N GLY A 21 7.03 13.64 -4.96
CA GLY A 21 7.97 14.30 -4.08
C GLY A 21 9.11 13.39 -3.63
N ASP A 22 10.15 13.99 -3.05
CA ASP A 22 11.35 13.27 -2.58
C ASP A 22 11.01 12.25 -1.47
N VAL A 23 10.05 12.60 -0.61
CA VAL A 23 9.59 11.72 0.49
C VAL A 23 8.97 10.45 -0.06
N GLU A 24 8.07 10.57 -1.03
CA GLU A 24 7.40 9.42 -1.61
C GLU A 24 8.37 8.57 -2.44
N ARG A 25 9.31 9.19 -3.16
CA ARG A 25 10.39 8.48 -3.87
C ARG A 25 11.25 7.65 -2.93
N GLU A 26 11.70 8.25 -1.82
CA GLU A 26 12.51 7.53 -0.82
C GLU A 26 11.74 6.34 -0.23
N ILE A 27 10.44 6.51 0.06
CA ILE A 27 9.58 5.39 0.51
C ILE A 27 9.47 4.32 -0.59
N GLY A 28 9.25 4.75 -1.83
CA GLY A 28 9.15 3.91 -3.01
C GLY A 28 10.38 3.03 -3.20
N ASP A 29 11.56 3.64 -3.20
CA ASP A 29 12.86 2.99 -3.38
C ASP A 29 13.14 1.98 -2.26
N ARG A 30 12.81 2.32 -1.01
CA ARG A 30 12.95 1.42 0.14
C ARG A 30 12.10 0.16 0.00
N ILE A 31 10.85 0.31 -0.43
CA ILE A 31 9.94 -0.84 -0.63
C ILE A 31 10.41 -1.65 -1.83
N ALA A 32 10.73 -0.99 -2.95
CA ALA A 32 11.17 -1.65 -4.17
C ALA A 32 12.44 -2.49 -3.97
N ALA A 33 13.36 -2.05 -3.10
CA ALA A 33 14.56 -2.82 -2.74
C ALA A 33 14.26 -4.16 -2.04
N LEU A 34 13.05 -4.34 -1.49
CA LEU A 34 12.58 -5.59 -0.89
C LEU A 34 11.65 -6.39 -1.82
N VAL A 35 11.36 -5.90 -3.02
CA VAL A 35 10.56 -6.64 -4.00
C VAL A 35 11.49 -7.54 -4.80
N GLU A 36 11.27 -8.85 -4.67
CA GLU A 36 12.05 -9.85 -5.40
C GLU A 36 11.48 -10.07 -6.82
N PRO A 37 12.28 -10.53 -7.80
CA PRO A 37 11.76 -10.92 -9.10
C PRO A 37 10.62 -11.93 -8.98
N ASN A 38 9.64 -11.87 -9.88
CA ASN A 38 8.43 -12.72 -9.86
C ASN A 38 7.47 -12.49 -8.68
N SER A 39 7.64 -11.41 -7.92
CA SER A 39 6.69 -11.02 -6.88
C SER A 39 5.32 -10.66 -7.47
N THR A 40 4.26 -10.98 -6.72
CA THR A 40 2.91 -10.52 -7.03
C THR A 40 2.61 -9.27 -6.22
N LEU A 41 2.16 -8.21 -6.87
CA LEU A 41 1.97 -6.92 -6.23
C LEU A 41 0.48 -6.60 -6.04
N GLN A 42 0.17 -6.07 -4.86
CA GLN A 42 -1.01 -5.25 -4.62
C GLN A 42 -0.57 -3.87 -4.15
N LEU A 43 -1.01 -2.83 -4.87
CA LEU A 43 -0.89 -1.45 -4.44
C LEU A 43 -2.15 -0.67 -4.82
N GLY A 44 -2.48 0.35 -4.04
CA GLY A 44 -3.60 1.26 -4.31
C GLY A 44 -3.22 2.44 -5.20
N ILE A 45 -3.96 3.54 -5.05
CA ILE A 45 -3.64 4.84 -5.66
C ILE A 45 -2.95 5.79 -4.69
N GLY A 46 -2.21 6.73 -5.24
CA GLY A 46 -1.57 7.82 -4.51
C GLY A 46 -0.07 7.83 -4.69
N ALA A 47 0.56 8.90 -4.22
CA ALA A 47 1.96 9.18 -4.50
C ALA A 47 2.92 8.08 -3.98
N VAL A 48 2.61 7.41 -2.86
CA VAL A 48 3.44 6.31 -2.37
C VAL A 48 3.34 5.05 -3.25
N PRO A 49 2.15 4.47 -3.52
CA PRO A 49 2.02 3.40 -4.52
C PRO A 49 2.65 3.72 -5.88
N ASP A 50 2.44 4.94 -6.38
CA ASP A 50 3.00 5.40 -7.65
C ASP A 50 4.54 5.43 -7.60
N ALA A 51 5.14 5.86 -6.49
CA ALA A 51 6.58 5.85 -6.32
C ALA A 51 7.17 4.44 -6.26
N VAL A 52 6.49 3.49 -5.60
CA VAL A 52 6.91 2.08 -5.59
C VAL A 52 6.88 1.51 -7.01
N LEU A 53 5.80 1.73 -7.76
CA LEU A 53 5.68 1.26 -9.14
C LEU A 53 6.75 1.89 -10.05
N ALA A 54 7.03 3.19 -9.91
CA ALA A 54 8.07 3.86 -10.67
C ALA A 54 9.47 3.24 -10.43
N ALA A 55 9.81 2.93 -9.17
CA ALA A 55 11.05 2.29 -8.79
C ALA A 55 11.18 0.83 -9.29
N LEU A 56 10.06 0.20 -9.66
CA LEU A 56 10.00 -1.19 -10.13
C LEU A 56 10.01 -1.36 -11.65
N THR A 57 10.09 -0.27 -12.42
CA THR A 57 10.16 -0.32 -13.90
C THR A 57 11.33 -1.13 -14.44
N GLY A 58 12.43 -1.27 -13.68
CA GLY A 58 13.57 -2.13 -14.05
C GLY A 58 13.44 -3.60 -13.65
N ALA A 59 12.40 -3.97 -12.89
CA ALA A 59 12.17 -5.35 -12.45
C ALA A 59 11.73 -6.25 -13.61
N LYS A 60 11.64 -7.57 -13.35
CA LYS A 60 11.21 -8.56 -14.33
C LYS A 60 10.30 -9.62 -13.72
N GLY A 61 9.31 -10.04 -14.51
CA GLY A 61 8.35 -11.09 -14.16
C GLY A 61 7.35 -10.68 -13.08
N LEU A 62 7.16 -9.38 -12.84
CA LEU A 62 6.20 -8.92 -11.82
C LEU A 62 4.78 -9.33 -12.21
N ARG A 63 3.99 -9.72 -11.21
CA ARG A 63 2.58 -10.08 -11.38
C ARG A 63 1.71 -9.08 -10.65
N ILE A 64 0.48 -8.89 -11.14
CA ILE A 64 -0.48 -7.99 -10.51
C ILE A 64 -1.71 -8.78 -10.08
N TRP A 65 -1.96 -8.80 -8.77
CA TRP A 65 -3.20 -9.25 -8.17
C TRP A 65 -3.56 -8.23 -7.10
N THR A 66 -4.53 -7.37 -7.39
CA THR A 66 -4.82 -6.18 -6.58
C THR A 66 -6.31 -5.96 -6.46
N GLU A 67 -6.75 -5.15 -5.49
CA GLU A 67 -8.12 -4.63 -5.48
C GLU A 67 -8.34 -3.71 -6.68
N MET A 68 -7.37 -2.83 -6.95
CA MET A 68 -7.43 -1.85 -8.01
C MET A 68 -6.03 -1.46 -8.48
N PHE A 69 -5.91 -0.96 -9.71
CA PHE A 69 -4.68 -0.28 -10.15
C PHE A 69 -4.98 0.97 -10.97
N SER A 70 -3.94 1.79 -11.09
CA SER A 70 -3.95 3.03 -11.85
C SER A 70 -2.79 2.99 -12.85
N ASP A 71 -2.46 4.14 -13.43
CA ASP A 71 -1.50 4.26 -14.53
C ASP A 71 -0.09 3.74 -14.21
N GLY A 72 0.32 3.63 -12.94
CA GLY A 72 1.63 3.06 -12.58
C GLY A 72 1.82 1.61 -13.06
N VAL A 73 0.75 0.83 -13.16
CA VAL A 73 0.81 -0.53 -13.73
C VAL A 73 0.99 -0.51 -15.24
N LEU A 74 0.37 0.47 -15.93
CA LEU A 74 0.60 0.69 -17.36
C LEU A 74 2.08 1.03 -17.64
N ASP A 75 2.75 1.75 -16.75
CA ASP A 75 4.18 2.02 -16.90
C ASP A 75 5.03 0.77 -16.73
N LEU A 76 4.67 -0.14 -15.82
CA LEU A 76 5.34 -1.43 -15.68
C LEU A 76 5.17 -2.29 -16.93
N ASP A 77 3.98 -2.31 -17.52
CA ASP A 77 3.68 -2.99 -18.80
C ASP A 77 4.58 -2.43 -19.91
N ARG A 78 4.63 -1.10 -20.06
CA ARG A 78 5.48 -0.42 -21.05
C ARG A 78 6.96 -0.68 -20.87
N ALA A 79 7.42 -0.80 -19.63
CA ALA A 79 8.80 -1.12 -19.31
C ALA A 79 9.15 -2.61 -19.52
N GLY A 80 8.15 -3.46 -19.81
CA GLY A 80 8.31 -4.91 -19.89
C GLY A 80 8.74 -5.49 -18.55
N ALA A 81 8.26 -4.92 -17.44
CA ALA A 81 8.55 -5.40 -16.09
C ALA A 81 7.61 -6.51 -15.64
N LEU A 82 6.41 -6.58 -16.25
CA LEU A 82 5.38 -7.56 -15.95
C LEU A 82 5.67 -8.94 -16.58
N ASP A 83 5.05 -9.97 -16.01
CA ASP A 83 5.01 -11.34 -16.54
C ASP A 83 3.87 -11.46 -17.57
N ASP A 84 4.21 -11.44 -18.87
CA ASP A 84 3.25 -11.48 -19.97
C ASP A 84 2.40 -12.76 -20.03
N GLU A 85 2.82 -13.83 -19.35
CA GLU A 85 2.09 -15.10 -19.30
C GLU A 85 0.99 -15.12 -18.21
N VAL A 86 1.03 -14.17 -17.28
CA VAL A 86 0.12 -14.09 -16.13
C VAL A 86 -0.78 -12.88 -16.25
N PRO A 87 -2.10 -13.07 -16.47
CA PRO A 87 -3.02 -11.95 -16.58
C PRO A 87 -3.08 -11.11 -15.30
N LEU A 88 -3.05 -9.79 -15.47
CA LEU A 88 -3.29 -8.83 -14.41
C LEU A 88 -4.71 -9.02 -13.86
N THR A 89 -4.86 -9.10 -12.54
CA THR A 89 -6.16 -9.31 -11.90
C THR A 89 -6.49 -8.13 -10.97
N ALA A 90 -7.66 -7.52 -11.18
CA ALA A 90 -8.16 -6.40 -10.38
C ALA A 90 -9.69 -6.42 -10.26
N SER A 91 -10.25 -5.61 -9.34
CA SER A 91 -11.71 -5.46 -9.19
C SER A 91 -12.28 -4.16 -9.75
N PHE A 92 -11.51 -3.07 -9.70
CA PHE A 92 -11.85 -1.83 -10.37
C PHE A 92 -10.59 -1.09 -10.82
N ILE A 93 -10.75 -0.09 -11.68
CA ILE A 93 -9.65 0.69 -12.24
C ILE A 93 -10.00 2.17 -12.22
N PHE A 94 -9.03 3.00 -11.87
CA PHE A 94 -9.19 4.46 -11.90
C PHE A 94 -7.86 5.13 -12.24
N GLY A 95 -7.85 5.96 -13.28
CA GLY A 95 -6.62 6.54 -13.80
C GLY A 95 -6.87 7.47 -14.98
N SER A 96 -5.88 7.60 -15.85
CA SER A 96 -5.98 8.47 -17.02
C SER A 96 -6.79 7.84 -18.15
N ARG A 97 -7.11 8.66 -19.15
CA ARG A 97 -7.69 8.18 -20.41
C ARG A 97 -6.79 7.18 -21.13
N GLU A 98 -5.49 7.35 -21.06
CA GLU A 98 -4.53 6.45 -21.72
C GLU A 98 -4.60 5.04 -21.12
N LEU A 99 -4.79 4.95 -19.80
CA LEU A 99 -5.06 3.69 -19.12
C LEU A 99 -6.35 3.04 -19.63
N TYR A 100 -7.44 3.82 -19.74
CA TYR A 100 -8.71 3.32 -20.27
C TYR A 100 -8.60 2.83 -21.72
N ASP A 101 -7.86 3.55 -22.56
CA ASP A 101 -7.61 3.17 -23.95
C ASP A 101 -6.77 1.87 -24.02
N TRP A 102 -5.75 1.71 -23.18
CA TRP A 102 -4.95 0.47 -23.08
C TRP A 102 -5.76 -0.73 -22.59
N LEU A 103 -6.79 -0.52 -21.78
CA LEU A 103 -7.68 -1.59 -21.29
C LEU A 103 -8.68 -2.08 -22.32
N HIS A 104 -9.00 -1.25 -23.31
CA HIS A 104 -10.04 -1.56 -24.28
C HIS A 104 -9.71 -2.87 -25.03
N LEU A 105 -10.52 -3.90 -24.78
CA LEU A 105 -10.37 -5.26 -25.35
C LEU A 105 -9.04 -5.95 -25.01
N ASN A 106 -8.32 -5.48 -23.99
CA ASN A 106 -7.07 -6.08 -23.58
C ASN A 106 -7.29 -7.36 -22.76
N ARG A 107 -6.90 -8.50 -23.34
CA ARG A 107 -7.08 -9.83 -22.74
C ARG A 107 -6.06 -10.17 -21.66
N SER A 108 -4.98 -9.38 -21.51
CA SER A 108 -4.04 -9.54 -20.42
C SER A 108 -4.59 -9.04 -19.09
N VAL A 109 -5.72 -8.31 -19.09
CA VAL A 109 -6.37 -7.81 -17.87
C VAL A 109 -7.66 -8.56 -17.58
N ARG A 110 -7.82 -9.03 -16.35
CA ARG A 110 -9.00 -9.73 -15.82
C ARG A 110 -9.63 -8.91 -14.71
N MET A 111 -10.80 -8.35 -15.02
CA MET A 111 -11.65 -7.70 -14.03
C MET A 111 -12.54 -8.73 -13.34
N MET A 112 -12.36 -8.88 -12.04
CA MET A 112 -13.06 -9.85 -11.21
C MET A 112 -13.89 -9.14 -10.15
N ARG A 113 -14.89 -9.81 -9.59
CA ARG A 113 -15.63 -9.23 -8.46
C ARG A 113 -14.70 -9.09 -7.24
N THR A 114 -14.94 -8.08 -6.42
CA THR A 114 -14.14 -7.79 -5.23
C THR A 114 -14.10 -8.98 -4.26
N GLU A 115 -15.17 -9.77 -4.13
CA GLU A 115 -15.16 -10.94 -3.24
C GLU A 115 -14.19 -12.04 -3.71
N VAL A 116 -13.71 -11.99 -4.95
CA VAL A 116 -12.69 -12.89 -5.49
C VAL A 116 -11.29 -12.30 -5.34
N THR A 117 -11.08 -11.05 -5.77
CA THR A 117 -9.76 -10.40 -5.69
C THR A 117 -9.30 -10.22 -4.24
N ASN A 118 -10.24 -9.94 -3.35
CA ASN A 118 -9.99 -9.65 -1.95
C ASN A 118 -10.20 -10.85 -1.04
N ASP A 119 -10.42 -12.06 -1.56
CA ASP A 119 -10.41 -13.26 -0.71
C ASP A 119 -8.98 -13.50 -0.19
N PRO A 120 -8.72 -13.41 1.13
CA PRO A 120 -7.39 -13.61 1.69
C PRO A 120 -6.81 -15.00 1.35
N GLY A 121 -7.66 -16.02 1.17
CA GLY A 121 -7.27 -17.36 0.76
C GLY A 121 -6.81 -17.45 -0.69
N LEU A 122 -7.31 -16.58 -1.58
CA LEU A 122 -6.82 -16.46 -2.97
C LEU A 122 -5.59 -15.58 -3.06
N ILE A 123 -5.53 -14.51 -2.26
CA ILE A 123 -4.35 -13.64 -2.10
C ILE A 123 -3.16 -14.48 -1.60
N ALA A 124 -3.36 -15.33 -0.59
CA ALA A 124 -2.30 -16.17 -0.02
C ALA A 124 -1.73 -17.21 -1.01
N ARG A 125 -2.46 -17.54 -2.08
CA ARG A 125 -1.97 -18.45 -3.14
C ARG A 125 -1.03 -17.75 -4.13
N GLN A 126 -1.04 -16.42 -4.16
CA GLN A 126 -0.13 -15.66 -5.01
C GLN A 126 1.30 -15.82 -4.48
N ALA A 127 2.26 -16.01 -5.39
CA ALA A 127 3.66 -16.16 -5.00
C ALA A 127 4.24 -14.82 -4.55
N GLN A 128 4.95 -14.81 -3.41
CA GLN A 128 5.64 -13.62 -2.89
C GLN A 128 4.73 -12.39 -2.88
N MET A 129 3.51 -12.58 -2.38
CA MET A 129 2.49 -11.54 -2.40
C MET A 129 2.95 -10.34 -1.59
N THR A 130 3.17 -9.23 -2.28
CA THR A 130 3.68 -7.98 -1.74
C THR A 130 2.55 -6.96 -1.73
N SER A 131 2.01 -6.72 -0.53
CA SER A 131 0.95 -5.75 -0.29
C SER A 131 1.55 -4.44 0.17
N VAL A 132 1.20 -3.33 -0.48
CA VAL A 132 1.62 -1.98 -0.10
C VAL A 132 0.37 -1.14 0.18
N ASN A 133 0.20 -0.77 1.44
CA ASN A 133 -0.91 0.06 1.90
C ASN A 133 -0.38 1.35 2.55
N ALA A 134 -1.22 2.38 2.57
CA ALA A 134 -0.92 3.63 3.25
C ALA A 134 -1.75 3.82 4.52
N ALA A 135 -1.19 4.55 5.48
CA ALA A 135 -1.89 4.97 6.70
C ALA A 135 -1.74 6.46 6.96
N LEU A 136 -2.65 7.00 7.77
CA LEU A 136 -2.57 8.35 8.31
C LEU A 136 -1.66 8.39 9.55
N GLN A 137 -1.75 7.35 10.38
CA GLN A 137 -0.97 7.21 11.60
C GLN A 137 -0.63 5.74 11.87
N VAL A 138 0.54 5.52 12.47
CA VAL A 138 0.94 4.24 13.04
C VAL A 138 1.45 4.47 14.46
N ASP A 139 1.13 3.59 15.39
CA ASP A 139 1.62 3.69 16.76
C ASP A 139 2.70 2.66 17.15
N LEU A 140 3.17 2.78 18.39
CA LEU A 140 4.20 1.91 18.96
C LEU A 140 3.72 0.47 19.21
N PHE A 141 2.44 0.20 18.96
CA PHE A 141 1.83 -1.13 19.02
C PHE A 141 1.64 -1.75 17.63
N ASP A 142 2.24 -1.17 16.59
CA ASP A 142 2.03 -1.56 15.18
C ASP A 142 0.55 -1.51 14.77
N GLN A 143 -0.22 -0.60 15.37
CA GLN A 143 -1.61 -0.35 14.97
C GLN A 143 -1.63 0.83 14.00
N ALA A 144 -2.35 0.65 12.88
CA ALA A 144 -2.48 1.67 11.84
C ALA A 144 -3.90 2.22 11.78
N ASN A 145 -4.01 3.55 11.70
CA ASN A 145 -5.25 4.23 11.31
C ASN A 145 -5.08 4.74 9.88
N ALA A 146 -5.94 4.28 8.98
CA ALA A 146 -5.98 4.73 7.59
C ALA A 146 -7.32 5.39 7.20
N SER A 147 -8.30 5.42 8.11
CA SER A 147 -9.70 5.71 7.76
C SER A 147 -10.29 6.95 8.41
N ARG A 148 -9.71 7.44 9.52
CA ARG A 148 -10.34 8.48 10.36
C ARG A 148 -9.43 9.64 10.66
N VAL A 149 -10.02 10.83 10.71
CA VAL A 149 -9.37 12.07 11.13
C VAL A 149 -10.32 12.81 12.07
N LYS A 150 -9.89 13.06 13.31
CA LYS A 150 -10.67 13.82 14.32
C LYS A 150 -12.07 13.24 14.55
N GLY A 151 -12.17 11.93 14.73
CA GLY A 151 -13.40 11.17 14.94
C GLY A 151 -14.26 10.96 13.70
N ARG A 152 -13.91 11.57 12.56
CA ARG A 152 -14.71 11.50 11.33
C ARG A 152 -14.12 10.52 10.33
N ILE A 153 -14.99 9.79 9.65
CA ILE A 153 -14.62 8.94 8.52
C ILE A 153 -14.11 9.86 7.41
N HIS A 154 -12.86 9.64 7.03
CA HIS A 154 -12.20 10.31 5.90
C HIS A 154 -12.17 9.39 4.67
N SER A 155 -11.97 8.09 4.91
CA SER A 155 -11.97 7.01 3.92
C SER A 155 -12.51 5.71 4.55
N GLY A 156 -12.56 4.62 3.79
CA GLY A 156 -12.93 3.29 4.29
C GLY A 156 -11.71 2.43 4.65
N PHE A 157 -11.96 1.26 5.25
CA PHE A 157 -10.93 0.23 5.43
C PHE A 157 -10.60 -0.47 4.09
N GLY A 158 -11.55 -0.54 3.16
CA GLY A 158 -11.36 -1.16 1.84
C GLY A 158 -10.82 -2.58 1.95
N GLY A 159 -10.03 -3.01 0.98
CA GLY A 159 -9.35 -4.30 1.00
C GLY A 159 -8.03 -4.35 1.74
N SER A 160 -7.60 -3.28 2.43
CA SER A 160 -6.24 -3.22 2.98
C SER A 160 -5.98 -4.38 3.93
N THR A 161 -6.95 -4.72 4.79
CA THR A 161 -6.85 -5.84 5.73
C THR A 161 -6.81 -7.19 5.03
N ASP A 162 -7.53 -7.35 3.92
CA ASP A 162 -7.56 -8.59 3.16
C ASP A 162 -6.19 -8.90 2.55
N PHE A 163 -5.57 -7.88 1.98
CA PHE A 163 -4.25 -7.98 1.38
C PHE A 163 -3.12 -8.08 2.40
N ILE A 164 -3.22 -7.42 3.55
CA ILE A 164 -2.27 -7.62 4.66
C ILE A 164 -2.31 -9.08 5.11
N VAL A 165 -3.50 -9.63 5.40
CA VAL A 165 -3.66 -11.01 5.86
C VAL A 165 -3.19 -11.99 4.79
N GLY A 166 -3.67 -11.86 3.56
CA GLY A 166 -3.29 -12.78 2.49
C GLY A 166 -1.80 -12.71 2.15
N ALA A 167 -1.17 -11.53 2.18
CA ALA A 167 0.27 -11.41 1.98
C ALA A 167 1.09 -12.11 3.07
N LEU A 168 0.71 -11.98 4.34
CA LEU A 168 1.39 -12.67 5.45
C LEU A 168 1.25 -14.20 5.40
N HIS A 169 0.20 -14.70 4.75
CA HIS A 169 -0.02 -16.14 4.56
C HIS A 169 0.56 -16.66 3.23
N SER A 170 0.99 -15.76 2.34
CA SER A 170 1.67 -16.13 1.10
C SER A 170 3.11 -16.56 1.37
N ARG A 171 3.56 -17.60 0.66
CA ARG A 171 4.96 -18.04 0.73
C ARG A 171 5.88 -16.95 0.20
N GLY A 172 6.69 -16.39 1.09
CA GLY A 172 7.60 -15.28 0.80
C GLY A 172 6.88 -13.92 0.67
N GLY A 173 5.59 -13.85 1.05
CA GLY A 173 4.83 -12.61 1.01
C GLY A 173 5.21 -11.63 2.13
N ARG A 174 4.92 -10.35 1.89
CA ARG A 174 5.25 -9.22 2.76
C ARG A 174 4.14 -8.18 2.69
N SER A 175 3.82 -7.56 3.83
CA SER A 175 2.91 -6.43 3.90
C SER A 175 3.63 -5.17 4.40
N PHE A 176 3.50 -4.09 3.65
CA PHE A 176 4.12 -2.80 3.94
C PHE A 176 3.03 -1.79 4.30
N MET A 177 3.18 -1.15 5.46
CA MET A 177 2.40 0.00 5.87
C MET A 177 3.24 1.27 5.70
N ALA A 178 2.92 2.06 4.68
CA ALA A 178 3.76 3.15 4.22
C ALA A 178 3.14 4.52 4.49
N LEU A 179 3.92 5.45 5.04
CA LEU A 179 3.49 6.80 5.33
C LEU A 179 4.69 7.73 5.49
N PRO A 180 4.60 9.02 5.14
CA PRO A 180 5.60 10.00 5.55
C PRO A 180 5.73 10.02 7.07
N SER A 181 6.94 10.12 7.65
CA SER A 181 7.12 10.17 9.11
C SER A 181 6.60 11.48 9.73
N TRP A 182 6.42 12.50 8.89
CA TRP A 182 5.95 13.83 9.24
C TRP A 182 4.89 14.34 8.27
N HIS A 183 3.74 14.75 8.79
CA HIS A 183 2.68 15.36 8.00
C HIS A 183 2.91 16.87 7.86
N ALA A 184 3.44 17.32 6.72
CA ALA A 184 3.83 18.72 6.50
C ALA A 184 2.72 19.76 6.79
N LYS A 185 1.49 19.55 6.31
CA LYS A 185 0.38 20.51 6.51
C LYS A 185 -0.09 20.61 7.96
N ALA A 186 -0.20 19.47 8.64
CA ALA A 186 -0.61 19.39 10.04
C ALA A 186 0.54 19.70 11.02
N LYS A 187 1.79 19.72 10.54
CA LYS A 187 3.00 19.95 11.33
C LYS A 187 3.11 19.02 12.53
N CYS A 188 2.85 17.74 12.30
CA CYS A 188 2.91 16.71 13.33
C CYS A 188 3.50 15.41 12.78
N SER A 189 3.99 14.54 13.67
CA SER A 189 4.41 13.20 13.27
C SER A 189 3.19 12.33 12.97
N THR A 190 3.38 11.40 12.03
CA THR A 190 2.43 10.32 11.73
C THR A 190 2.73 9.07 12.55
N ILE A 191 3.94 8.94 13.09
CA ILE A 191 4.27 7.94 14.10
C ILE A 191 3.90 8.53 15.46
N VAL A 192 2.90 7.93 16.10
CA VAL A 192 2.31 8.44 17.34
C VAL A 192 2.54 7.48 18.51
N PRO A 193 2.49 7.93 19.77
CA PRO A 193 2.60 7.02 20.91
C PRO A 193 1.55 5.92 20.89
N ARG A 194 0.29 6.31 20.64
CA ARG A 194 -0.88 5.43 20.59
C ARG A 194 -1.91 6.03 19.64
N VAL A 195 -2.46 5.21 18.75
CA VAL A 195 -3.61 5.60 17.93
C VAL A 195 -4.83 5.77 18.85
N THR A 196 -5.52 6.91 18.72
CA THR A 196 -6.72 7.23 19.53
C THR A 196 -8.02 7.07 18.76
N GLU A 197 -7.94 6.89 17.45
CA GLU A 197 -9.07 6.55 16.58
C GLU A 197 -9.26 5.03 16.52
N PRO A 198 -10.42 4.53 16.04
CA PRO A 198 -10.55 3.13 15.66
C PRO A 198 -9.45 2.69 14.69
N VAL A 199 -8.76 1.60 15.05
CA VAL A 199 -7.69 1.00 14.25
C VAL A 199 -8.25 0.41 12.97
N THR A 200 -7.56 0.63 11.85
CA THR A 200 -7.89 0.02 10.56
C THR A 200 -7.21 -1.34 10.40
N SER A 201 -5.92 -1.44 10.74
CA SER A 201 -5.14 -2.67 10.59
C SER A 201 -3.99 -2.76 11.59
N PHE A 202 -3.40 -3.94 11.72
CA PHE A 202 -2.27 -4.25 12.59
C PHE A 202 -1.48 -5.44 12.01
N GLN A 203 -0.34 -5.80 12.63
CA GLN A 203 0.49 -6.95 12.23
C GLN A 203 1.13 -6.82 10.84
N HIS A 204 1.66 -5.64 10.52
CA HIS A 204 2.32 -5.42 9.23
C HIS A 204 3.70 -6.12 9.23
N SER A 205 4.20 -6.55 8.07
CA SER A 205 5.60 -6.99 7.99
C SER A 205 6.54 -5.83 8.31
N TYR A 206 6.25 -4.66 7.74
CA TYR A 206 7.03 -3.44 7.90
C TYR A 206 6.16 -2.20 8.01
N VAL A 207 6.62 -1.24 8.83
CA VAL A 207 6.20 0.16 8.76
C VAL A 207 7.30 0.92 8.02
N VAL A 208 6.94 1.65 6.96
CA VAL A 208 7.90 2.31 6.07
C VAL A 208 7.65 3.80 6.00
N THR A 209 8.72 4.56 6.18
CA THR A 209 8.73 6.02 6.00
C THR A 209 9.99 6.42 5.24
N GLU A 210 10.15 7.70 4.92
CA GLU A 210 11.39 8.22 4.35
C GLU A 210 12.60 8.03 5.29
N GLN A 211 12.36 7.82 6.60
CA GLN A 211 13.40 7.58 7.60
C GLN A 211 13.97 6.15 7.56
N GLY A 212 13.25 5.20 6.97
CA GLY A 212 13.67 3.79 6.97
C GLY A 212 12.54 2.77 6.99
N LEU A 213 12.96 1.51 7.20
CA LEU A 213 12.13 0.31 7.22
C LEU A 213 12.11 -0.26 8.65
N ALA A 214 10.97 -0.18 9.32
CA ALA A 214 10.79 -0.77 10.65
C ALA A 214 10.14 -2.16 10.53
N ALA A 215 10.94 -3.22 10.68
CA ALA A 215 10.43 -4.59 10.75
C ALA A 215 9.57 -4.79 12.01
N CYS A 216 8.39 -5.36 11.85
CA CYS A 216 7.43 -5.54 12.95
C CYS A 216 7.00 -7.01 13.13
N PHE A 217 6.60 -7.67 12.05
CA PHE A 217 6.07 -9.03 12.12
C PHE A 217 7.07 -10.04 12.69
N GLY A 218 6.58 -10.89 13.61
CA GLY A 218 7.38 -11.94 14.25
C GLY A 218 8.30 -11.46 15.39
N LEU A 219 8.34 -10.15 15.68
CA LEU A 219 9.15 -9.59 16.77
C LEU A 219 8.36 -9.40 18.06
N SER A 220 9.08 -9.30 19.18
CA SER A 220 8.48 -8.95 20.47
C SER A 220 7.91 -7.53 20.45
N GLN A 221 6.93 -7.26 21.30
CA GLN A 221 6.34 -5.91 21.39
C GLN A 221 7.38 -4.81 21.66
N ALA A 222 8.39 -5.13 22.46
CA ALA A 222 9.49 -4.21 22.77
C ALA A 222 10.36 -3.92 21.55
N ASP A 223 10.66 -4.95 20.75
CA ASP A 223 11.47 -4.79 19.54
C ASP A 223 10.71 -4.09 18.42
N GLN A 224 9.40 -4.36 18.29
CA GLN A 224 8.52 -3.60 17.39
C GLN A 224 8.56 -2.11 17.73
N ALA A 225 8.31 -1.74 19.00
CA ALA A 225 8.33 -0.36 19.44
C ALA A 225 9.70 0.31 19.18
N ARG A 226 10.80 -0.37 19.50
CA ARG A 226 12.16 0.12 19.20
C ARG A 226 12.35 0.33 17.70
N ASN A 227 11.98 -0.64 16.87
CA ASN A 227 12.13 -0.54 15.42
C ASN A 227 11.33 0.61 14.84
N ILE A 228 10.07 0.79 15.25
CA ILE A 228 9.21 1.89 14.80
C ILE A 228 9.84 3.25 15.18
N ILE A 229 10.32 3.39 16.43
CA ILE A 229 10.96 4.63 16.89
C ILE A 229 12.26 4.91 16.12
N HIS A 230 13.11 3.90 15.92
CA HIS A 230 14.44 4.10 15.34
C HIS A 230 14.44 4.21 13.83
N ASN A 231 13.55 3.48 13.14
CA ASN A 231 13.60 3.31 11.69
C ASN A 231 12.41 3.96 10.96
N ALA A 232 11.30 4.28 11.63
CA ALA A 232 10.14 4.91 11.00
C ALA A 232 9.86 6.33 11.52
N ALA A 233 10.09 6.61 12.81
CA ALA A 233 9.75 7.91 13.35
C ALA A 233 10.69 9.03 12.88
N HIS A 234 10.11 10.21 12.65
CA HIS A 234 10.87 11.44 12.37
C HIS A 234 11.87 11.72 13.51
N PRO A 235 13.12 12.11 13.23
CA PRO A 235 14.15 12.28 14.26
C PRO A 235 13.74 13.20 15.41
N SER A 236 12.96 14.24 15.12
CA SER A 236 12.53 15.23 16.12
C SER A 236 11.56 14.73 17.18
N VAL A 237 10.92 13.57 16.99
CA VAL A 237 9.94 13.02 17.96
C VAL A 237 10.42 11.73 18.62
N ARG A 238 11.59 11.19 18.24
CA ARG A 238 12.07 9.89 18.73
C ARG A 238 12.22 9.86 20.25
N ASP A 239 12.72 10.94 20.86
CA ASP A 239 12.92 10.95 22.31
C ASP A 239 11.60 11.02 23.09
N ALA A 240 10.62 11.80 22.61
CA ALA A 240 9.27 11.81 23.18
C ALA A 240 8.58 10.45 23.02
N LEU A 241 8.75 9.78 21.88
CA LEU A 241 8.21 8.43 21.67
C LEU A 241 8.88 7.39 22.59
N LYS A 242 10.20 7.50 22.85
CA LYS A 242 10.88 6.63 23.83
C LYS A 242 10.34 6.85 25.25
N GLU A 243 10.04 8.08 25.63
CA GLU A 243 9.42 8.39 26.93
C GLU A 243 8.05 7.73 27.03
N SER A 244 7.18 7.93 26.03
CA SER A 244 5.88 7.26 25.97
C SER A 244 6.00 5.73 25.98
N ALA A 245 6.99 5.18 25.28
CA ALA A 245 7.25 3.74 25.27
C ALA A 245 7.61 3.20 26.66
N ARG A 246 8.39 3.93 27.45
CA ARG A 246 8.70 3.56 28.85
C ARG A 246 7.46 3.64 29.73
N GLU A 247 6.65 4.69 29.59
CA GLU A 247 5.38 4.84 30.32
C GLU A 247 4.41 3.69 30.03
N PHE A 248 4.39 3.20 28.79
CA PHE A 248 3.59 2.06 28.38
C PHE A 248 4.20 0.69 28.75
N GLY A 249 5.42 0.66 29.30
CA GLY A 249 6.13 -0.58 29.61
C GLY A 249 6.60 -1.35 28.37
N LEU A 250 6.81 -0.66 27.24
CA LEU A 250 7.27 -1.25 25.99
C LEU A 250 8.80 -1.40 25.93
N ILE A 251 9.56 -0.51 26.56
CA ILE A 251 11.04 -0.51 26.52
C ILE A 251 11.69 -0.26 27.86
#